data_AF-A0A401Q8Q0-F1
#
_entry.id   AF-A0A401Q8Q0-F1
#
_cell.length_a   1.000
_cell.length_b   1.000
_cell.length_c   1.000
_cell.angle_alpha   90.00
_cell.angle_beta   90.00
_cell.angle_gamma   90.00
#
_symmetry.space_group_name_H-M   'P 1'
#
loop_
_entity.id
_entity.type
_entity.pdbx_description
1 polymer ?
#
loop_
_entity_poly.entity_id
_entity_poly.type
_entity_poly.pdbx_seq_one_letter_code
_entity_poly.pdbx_strand_id
1 'polypeptide(L)'
;MRSSSVASAEKGARDLRKNFDAVVFDVLMVSPEQFASQITQLDIPVFRAIQPEISFWVIREIVTKQNLKIRVKVLGHFIKIAKKLQDLQNLHGLMAVISALQSAQVFRLSQTWAPKEHSVGLNNLHSIRKQY
;
A
#
# COMPACT_ATOMS: atom_id res chain seq x y z
N MET A 1 -0.50 58.14 13.24
CA MET A 1 0.31 58.00 12.01
C MET A 1 0.79 56.56 11.91
N ARG A 2 0.16 55.68 11.11
CA ARG A 2 0.63 54.30 10.91
C ARG A 2 1.99 54.38 10.19
N SER A 3 3.03 53.82 10.80
CA SER A 3 4.39 53.88 10.26
C SER A 3 4.48 53.18 8.91
N SER A 4 5.21 53.79 7.98
CA SER A 4 5.46 53.32 6.60
C SER A 4 5.96 51.88 6.51
N SER A 5 6.58 51.38 7.59
CA SER A 5 7.01 49.99 7.74
C SER A 5 5.85 48.97 7.75
N VAL A 6 4.71 49.30 8.37
CA VAL A 6 3.56 48.39 8.48
C VAL A 6 2.84 48.24 7.13
N ALA A 7 2.77 49.32 6.35
CA ALA A 7 2.19 49.30 5.01
C ALA A 7 3.02 48.45 4.04
N SER A 8 4.34 48.42 4.21
CA SER A 8 5.26 47.63 3.39
C SER A 8 5.18 46.13 3.73
N ALA A 9 4.97 45.78 5.01
CA ALA A 9 4.76 44.39 5.44
C ALA A 9 3.40 43.84 4.98
N GLU A 10 2.32 44.63 5.06
CA GLU A 10 0.98 44.25 4.55
C GLU A 10 0.94 44.12 3.02
N LYS A 11 1.82 44.83 2.31
CA LYS A 11 1.98 44.71 0.86
C LYS A 11 2.71 43.41 0.49
N GLY A 12 3.84 43.12 1.16
CA GLY A 12 4.58 41.87 0.97
C GLY A 12 3.77 40.61 1.32
N ALA A 13 2.93 40.67 2.36
CA ALA A 13 2.03 39.56 2.70
C ALA A 13 0.89 39.37 1.69
N ARG A 14 0.36 40.47 1.11
CA ARG A 14 -0.62 40.40 0.02
C ARG A 14 -0.02 39.89 -1.28
N ASP A 15 1.23 40.27 -1.58
CA ASP A 15 1.95 39.82 -2.76
C ASP A 15 2.37 38.34 -2.63
N LEU A 16 2.74 37.86 -1.42
CA LEU A 16 2.88 36.42 -1.15
C LEU A 16 1.56 35.67 -1.41
N ARG A 17 0.44 36.19 -0.88
CA ARG A 17 -0.87 35.55 -1.04
C ARG A 17 -1.33 35.51 -2.52
N LYS A 18 -0.99 36.54 -3.30
CA LYS A 18 -1.21 36.57 -4.76
C LYS A 18 -0.27 35.64 -5.54
N ASN A 19 0.95 35.43 -5.06
CA ASN A 19 1.89 34.48 -5.66
C ASN A 19 1.50 33.02 -5.41
N PHE A 20 0.80 32.74 -4.30
CA PHE A 20 0.13 31.45 -4.14
C PHE A 20 -1.05 31.32 -5.09
N ASP A 21 -1.87 32.38 -5.30
CA ASP A 21 -3.02 32.39 -6.22
C ASP A 21 -2.66 32.23 -7.71
N ALA A 22 -1.49 32.69 -8.16
CA ALA A 22 -1.10 32.68 -9.57
C ALA A 22 -0.50 31.35 -10.07
N VAL A 23 -0.18 30.42 -9.16
CA VAL A 23 0.26 29.06 -9.48
C VAL A 23 -0.41 28.06 -8.53
N VAL A 24 -1.63 28.37 -8.04
CA VAL A 24 -2.52 27.28 -7.63
C VAL A 24 -2.87 26.59 -8.95
N PHE A 25 -2.27 25.42 -9.19
CA PHE A 25 -2.73 24.51 -10.21
C PHE A 25 -4.20 24.24 -9.90
N ASP A 26 -5.10 24.91 -10.62
CA ASP A 26 -6.53 24.65 -10.50
C ASP A 26 -6.71 23.18 -10.89
N VAL A 27 -7.07 22.36 -9.90
CA VAL A 27 -7.12 20.90 -10.03
C VAL A 27 -8.13 20.46 -11.10
N LEU A 28 -9.00 21.37 -11.55
CA LEU A 28 -9.97 21.13 -12.61
C LEU A 28 -9.40 21.38 -14.02
N MET A 29 -8.22 21.99 -14.16
CA MET A 29 -7.62 22.33 -15.45
C MET A 29 -6.87 21.17 -16.12
N VAL A 30 -6.67 20.08 -15.39
CA VAL A 30 -6.02 18.86 -15.89
C VAL A 30 -7.02 17.72 -15.71
N SER A 31 -7.17 16.90 -16.74
CA SER A 31 -8.14 15.81 -16.66
C SER A 31 -7.73 14.79 -15.58
N PRO A 32 -8.70 14.13 -14.92
CA PRO A 32 -8.39 13.09 -13.92
C PRO A 32 -7.42 12.02 -14.46
N GLU A 33 -7.52 11.68 -15.75
CA GLU A 33 -6.65 10.70 -16.42
C GLU A 33 -5.20 11.19 -16.49
N GLN A 34 -4.99 12.47 -16.80
CA GLN A 34 -3.66 13.05 -16.86
C GLN A 34 -3.03 13.14 -15.48
N PHE A 35 -3.79 13.50 -14.45
CA PHE A 35 -3.32 13.46 -13.07
C PHE A 35 -2.95 12.05 -12.61
N ALA A 36 -3.83 11.07 -12.84
CA ALA A 36 -3.57 9.68 -12.49
C ALA A 36 -2.34 9.13 -13.22
N SER A 37 -2.14 9.50 -14.50
CA SER A 37 -0.95 9.13 -15.26
C SER A 37 0.32 9.71 -14.65
N GLN A 38 0.33 10.99 -14.27
CA GLN A 38 1.50 11.61 -13.65
C GLN A 38 1.82 11.04 -12.27
N ILE A 39 0.80 10.84 -11.42
CA ILE A 39 0.97 10.18 -10.11
C ILE A 39 1.58 8.80 -10.31
N THR A 40 1.04 8.02 -11.25
CA THR A 40 1.57 6.68 -11.57
C THR A 40 3.03 6.77 -12.00
N GLN A 41 3.40 7.73 -12.86
CA GLN A 41 4.78 7.90 -13.30
C GLN A 41 5.73 8.27 -12.16
N LEU A 42 5.29 9.10 -11.22
CA LEU A 42 6.06 9.45 -10.02
C LEU A 42 6.23 8.25 -9.08
N ASP A 43 5.23 7.36 -9.01
CA ASP A 43 5.29 6.17 -8.18
C ASP A 43 6.05 5.00 -8.85
N ILE A 44 6.23 4.98 -10.18
CA ILE A 44 6.94 3.91 -10.91
C ILE A 44 8.31 3.57 -10.30
N PRO A 45 9.20 4.54 -9.95
CA PRO A 45 10.47 4.24 -9.28
C PRO A 45 10.28 3.57 -7.92
N VAL A 46 9.31 4.03 -7.12
CA VAL A 46 8.98 3.43 -5.81
C VAL A 46 8.47 2.01 -6.00
N PHE A 47 7.54 1.79 -6.94
CA PHE A 47 7.03 0.47 -7.28
C PHE A 47 8.10 -0.47 -7.81
N ARG A 48 9.06 0.02 -8.61
CA ARG A 48 10.20 -0.78 -9.07
C ARG A 48 11.20 -1.09 -7.97
N ALA A 49 11.34 -0.20 -6.99
CA ALA A 49 12.22 -0.40 -5.84
C ALA A 49 11.64 -1.39 -4.82
N ILE A 50 10.32 -1.60 -4.83
CA ILE A 50 9.67 -2.64 -4.01
C ILE A 50 10.13 -4.01 -4.50
N GLN A 51 11.02 -4.63 -3.74
CA GLN A 51 11.51 -5.95 -4.06
C GLN A 51 10.49 -7.03 -3.67
N PRO A 52 10.28 -8.06 -4.52
CA PRO A 52 9.47 -9.22 -4.18
C PRO A 52 10.10 -10.11 -3.09
N GLU A 53 11.18 -9.66 -2.44
CA GLU A 53 11.92 -10.38 -1.42
C GLU A 53 11.01 -10.85 -0.27
N ILE A 54 10.10 -9.98 0.18
CA ILE A 54 9.11 -10.37 1.20
C ILE A 54 8.25 -11.53 0.70
N SER A 55 7.73 -11.44 -0.53
CA SER A 55 6.89 -12.50 -1.10
C SER A 55 7.66 -13.82 -1.22
N PHE A 56 8.88 -13.78 -1.74
CA PHE A 56 9.73 -14.96 -1.85
C PHE A 56 10.11 -15.55 -0.50
N TRP A 57 10.40 -14.70 0.48
CA TRP A 57 10.69 -15.13 1.84
C TRP A 57 9.50 -15.84 2.47
N VAL A 58 8.28 -15.28 2.35
CA VAL A 58 7.05 -15.92 2.86
C VAL A 58 6.80 -17.27 2.18
N ILE A 59 6.92 -17.33 0.85
CA ILE A 59 6.78 -18.59 0.09
C ILE A 59 7.77 -19.63 0.64
N ARG A 60 9.06 -19.27 0.67
CA ARG A 60 10.14 -20.15 1.15
C ARG A 60 9.88 -20.63 2.57
N GLU A 61 9.52 -19.72 3.46
CA GLU A 61 9.28 -20.03 4.87
C GLU A 61 8.14 -21.03 5.06
N ILE A 62 7.08 -20.94 4.27
CA ILE A 62 5.97 -21.90 4.32
C ILE A 62 6.36 -23.25 3.70
N VAL A 63 6.86 -23.24 2.46
CA VAL A 63 7.06 -24.49 1.69
C VAL A 63 8.19 -25.35 2.23
N THR A 64 9.17 -24.77 2.93
CA THR A 64 10.30 -25.51 3.51
C THR A 64 9.95 -26.24 4.81
N LYS A 65 8.82 -25.93 5.48
CA LYS A 65 8.40 -26.66 6.69
C LYS A 65 7.91 -28.04 6.32
N GLN A 66 8.68 -29.07 6.66
CA GLN A 66 8.33 -30.47 6.42
C GLN A 66 7.14 -30.92 7.31
N ASN A 67 7.13 -30.49 8.58
CA ASN A 67 6.06 -30.84 9.51
C ASN A 67 4.77 -30.08 9.21
N LEU A 68 3.69 -30.81 8.89
CA LEU A 68 2.40 -30.24 8.56
C LEU A 68 1.82 -29.35 9.67
N LYS A 69 1.88 -29.80 10.94
CA LYS A 69 1.34 -29.02 12.08
C LYS A 69 2.06 -27.67 12.23
N ILE A 70 3.37 -27.65 12.01
CA ILE A 70 4.15 -26.41 12.04
C ILE A 70 3.79 -25.54 10.84
N ARG A 71 3.75 -26.11 9.64
CA ARG A 71 3.44 -25.39 8.40
C ARG A 71 2.07 -24.72 8.46
N VAL A 72 1.07 -25.41 8.99
CA VAL A 72 -0.27 -24.88 9.27
C VAL A 72 -0.21 -23.65 10.17
N LYS A 73 0.54 -23.72 11.30
CA LYS A 73 0.69 -22.57 12.21
C LYS A 73 1.37 -21.38 11.54
N VAL A 74 2.43 -21.62 10.76
CA VAL A 74 3.17 -20.57 10.02
C VAL A 74 2.25 -19.87 9.01
N LEU A 75 1.51 -20.64 8.21
CA LEU A 75 0.56 -20.10 7.25
C LEU A 75 -0.52 -19.24 7.94
N GLY A 76 -1.10 -19.74 9.03
CA GLY A 76 -2.08 -18.99 9.82
C GLY A 76 -1.50 -17.71 10.43
N HIS A 77 -0.22 -17.72 10.80
CA HIS A 77 0.46 -16.53 11.29
C HIS A 77 0.61 -15.46 10.19
N PHE A 78 0.98 -15.85 8.97
CA PHE A 78 1.05 -14.91 7.84
C PHE A 78 -0.30 -14.29 7.48
N ILE A 79 -1.40 -15.03 7.62
CA ILE A 79 -2.76 -14.46 7.46
C ILE A 79 -3.03 -13.37 8.51
N LYS A 80 -2.59 -13.59 9.77
CA LYS A 80 -2.71 -12.57 10.82
C LYS A 80 -1.82 -11.35 10.57
N ILE A 81 -0.59 -11.58 10.08
CA ILE A 81 0.31 -10.50 9.66
C ILE A 81 -0.33 -9.66 8.55
N ALA A 82 -0.91 -10.29 7.53
CA ALA A 82 -1.61 -9.57 6.46
C ALA A 82 -2.72 -8.67 7.03
N LYS A 83 -3.57 -9.18 7.93
CA LYS A 83 -4.57 -8.35 8.61
C LYS A 83 -3.95 -7.16 9.35
N LYS A 84 -2.83 -7.36 10.04
CA LYS A 84 -2.18 -6.25 10.76
C LYS A 84 -1.56 -5.22 9.82
N LEU A 85 -1.02 -5.65 8.67
CA LEU A 85 -0.52 -4.76 7.63
C LEU A 85 -1.64 -3.91 7.04
N GLN A 86 -2.85 -4.48 6.90
CA GLN A 86 -4.04 -3.73 6.52
C GLN A 86 -4.41 -2.67 7.57
N ASP A 87 -4.45 -3.02 8.85
CA ASP A 87 -4.76 -2.07 9.93
C ASP A 87 -3.78 -0.89 9.94
N LEU A 88 -2.52 -1.16 9.60
CA LEU A 88 -1.44 -0.16 9.52
C LEU A 88 -1.41 0.63 8.21
N GLN A 89 -2.33 0.36 7.27
CA GLN A 89 -2.34 0.93 5.92
C GLN A 89 -1.02 0.67 5.15
N ASN A 90 -0.28 -0.39 5.50
CA ASN A 90 0.89 -0.81 4.75
C ASN A 90 0.47 -1.72 3.59
N LEU A 91 -0.04 -1.08 2.53
CA LEU A 91 -0.59 -1.78 1.35
C LEU A 91 0.49 -2.56 0.59
N HIS A 92 1.73 -2.07 0.55
CA HIS A 92 2.83 -2.78 -0.12
C HIS A 92 3.13 -4.13 0.56
N GLY A 93 3.34 -4.11 1.87
CA GLY A 93 3.60 -5.33 2.64
C GLY A 93 2.40 -6.27 2.60
N LEU A 94 1.18 -5.74 2.71
CA LEU A 94 -0.05 -6.51 2.59
C LEU A 94 -0.10 -7.25 1.25
N MET A 95 0.14 -6.55 0.14
CA MET A 95 0.13 -7.13 -1.21
C MET A 95 1.24 -8.16 -1.40
N ALA A 96 2.42 -7.97 -0.82
CA ALA A 96 3.49 -8.96 -0.85
C ALA A 96 3.08 -10.28 -0.16
N VAL A 97 2.49 -10.20 1.04
CA VAL A 97 2.02 -11.39 1.78
C VAL A 97 0.86 -12.07 1.05
N ILE A 98 -0.11 -11.32 0.53
CA ILE A 98 -1.22 -11.89 -0.25
C ILE A 98 -0.70 -12.61 -1.50
N SER A 99 0.21 -11.97 -2.24
CA SER A 99 0.82 -12.55 -3.45
C SER A 99 1.57 -13.85 -3.14
N ALA A 100 2.30 -13.90 -2.01
CA ALA A 100 2.95 -15.11 -1.56
C ALA A 100 1.96 -16.24 -1.24
N LEU A 101 0.89 -15.94 -0.51
CA LEU A 101 -0.13 -16.92 -0.13
C LEU A 101 -0.91 -17.46 -1.35
N GLN A 102 -1.10 -16.63 -2.38
CA GLN A 102 -1.77 -17.00 -3.64
C GLN A 102 -0.85 -17.67 -4.67
N SER A 103 0.46 -17.65 -4.44
CA SER A 103 1.42 -18.30 -5.32
C SER A 103 1.10 -19.79 -5.49
N ALA A 104 1.32 -20.34 -6.68
CA ALA A 104 1.04 -21.75 -6.96
C ALA A 104 1.81 -22.70 -6.03
N GLN A 105 2.94 -22.26 -5.46
CA GLN A 105 3.76 -23.00 -4.52
C GLN A 105 3.09 -23.18 -3.15
N VAL A 106 2.35 -22.18 -2.70
CA VAL A 106 1.65 -22.18 -1.41
C VAL A 106 0.19 -22.61 -1.57
N PHE A 107 -0.51 -22.12 -2.59
CA PHE A 107 -1.94 -22.35 -2.79
C PHE A 107 -2.28 -23.83 -3.00
N ARG A 108 -1.40 -24.59 -3.67
CA ARG A 108 -1.60 -26.03 -3.91
C ARG A 108 -1.53 -26.91 -2.65
N LEU A 109 -1.08 -26.37 -1.50
CA LEU A 109 -0.85 -27.14 -0.27
C LEU A 109 -2.17 -27.42 0.48
N SER A 110 -3.08 -28.18 -0.14
CA SER A 110 -4.47 -28.41 0.32
C SER A 110 -4.59 -28.76 1.80
N GLN A 111 -3.77 -29.66 2.32
CA GLN A 111 -3.78 -30.07 3.74
C GLN A 111 -3.39 -28.93 4.69
N THR A 112 -2.56 -27.98 4.23
CA THR A 112 -2.13 -26.82 5.04
C THR A 112 -3.25 -25.78 5.12
N TRP A 113 -4.08 -25.70 4.08
CA TRP A 113 -5.25 -24.83 3.99
C TRP A 113 -6.52 -25.42 4.60
N ALA A 114 -6.50 -26.68 5.02
CA ALA A 114 -7.66 -27.40 5.56
C ALA A 114 -8.36 -26.69 6.75
N PRO A 115 -7.66 -26.02 7.69
CA PRO A 115 -8.33 -25.28 8.75
C PRO A 115 -9.22 -24.15 8.21
N LYS A 116 -10.48 -24.10 8.66
CA LYS A 116 -11.49 -23.15 8.15
C LYS A 116 -11.08 -21.68 8.36
N GLU A 117 -10.36 -21.39 9.44
CA GLU A 117 -9.86 -20.05 9.75
C GLU A 117 -8.91 -19.52 8.68
N HIS A 118 -8.21 -20.39 7.95
CA HIS A 118 -7.28 -19.98 6.89
C HIS A 118 -8.03 -19.59 5.62
N SER A 119 -9.02 -20.38 5.21
CA SER A 119 -9.83 -20.09 4.02
C SER A 119 -10.67 -18.83 4.22
N VAL A 120 -11.31 -18.67 5.38
CA VAL A 120 -12.06 -17.45 5.73
C VAL A 120 -11.12 -16.25 5.81
N GLY A 121 -9.96 -16.40 6.46
CA GLY A 121 -8.98 -15.33 6.58
C GLY A 121 -8.50 -14.82 5.21
N LEU A 122 -8.18 -15.72 4.29
CA LEU A 122 -7.74 -15.35 2.95
C LEU A 122 -8.89 -14.76 2.11
N ASN A 123 -10.11 -15.29 2.20
CA ASN A 123 -11.27 -14.75 1.48
C ASN A 123 -11.60 -13.31 1.91
N ASN A 124 -11.52 -13.01 3.21
CA ASN A 124 -11.69 -11.65 3.71
C ASN A 124 -10.63 -10.69 3.13
N LEU A 125 -9.39 -11.18 2.95
CA LEU A 125 -8.33 -10.39 2.31
C LEU A 125 -8.59 -10.16 0.82
N HIS A 126 -9.22 -11.11 0.11
CA HIS A 126 -9.60 -10.93 -1.30
C HIS A 126 -10.67 -9.85 -1.50
N SER A 127 -11.58 -9.69 -0.55
CA SER A 127 -12.59 -8.63 -0.61
C SER A 127 -11.95 -7.23 -0.63
N ILE A 128 -10.78 -7.05 -0.02
CA ILE A 128 -10.04 -5.78 0.02
C ILE A 128 -9.54 -5.39 -1.36
N ARG A 129 -9.04 -6.35 -2.14
CA ARG A 129 -8.57 -6.10 -3.51
C ARG A 129 -9.68 -5.64 -4.47
N LYS A 130 -10.95 -5.80 -4.08
CA LYS A 130 -12.12 -5.31 -4.84
C LYS A 130 -12.62 -3.95 -4.36
N GLN A 131 -12.11 -3.42 -3.25
CA GLN A 131 -12.53 -2.15 -2.65
C GLN A 131 -11.70 -0.95 -3.09
N TYR A 132 -10.64 -1.20 -3.86
CA TYR A 132 -9.76 -0.21 -4.49
C TYR A 132 -9.61 -0.59 -5.96
#